data_AF-A0A956JUA9-F1
#
_entry.id   AF-A0A956JUA9-F1
#
_cell.length_a   1.000
_cell.length_b   1.000
_cell.length_c   1.000
_cell.angle_alpha   90.00
_cell.angle_beta   90.00
_cell.angle_gamma   90.00
#
_symmetry.space_group_name_H-M   'P 1'
#
loop_
_entity.id
_entity.type
_entity.pdbx_description
1 polymer ?
#
loop_
_entity_poly.entity_id
_entity_poly.type
_entity_poly.pdbx_seq_one_letter_code
_entity_poly.pdbx_strand_id
1 'polypeptide(L)'
;MFLYDLWLLAVARRRLRATKLLAAAGLQFAPRELDPTRPVLHAVDATRAQDLQRRLEQAGGAAHVVHIGEQHVAAHGAAPLQRPAVRLRRIERTLELRRGLLGETRLERELHTYASPRLARAALARELRRLRRDGYLLMDRESEIFARVDQQRLAAAGGAAAQRLPHAAVLDDQARLVRGDRLLELGDPRGTLVAIHAAQRAESTPARRQLLCGEQTRVLTCFGEALLGELSRYPKKVQIDWRLGFVDRLRLGNGYLRGEPVIDDATARLMAHQISELPLLGRLATLEVEAPYAAPLVDALAALAPPRSVEQLTLVDQHGRWLGNVGELVARLPALRQLKLRGIPRLRGLVAPELRALSLETQALHPCTLEVIGCSSLPALERLDLWTVAPPGWRLDYDVLAPLLSRRSAPRLRELSLWFCDATHEVLPRLSGSPLLAALHTLELRGSAPFDSGGEWLLANARELEHLRRLRVDTRYLEDGAFHPLRRRFGARLEAVQSQQPPLPFAPPWVSLRQIEAFDRSLRA
;
A
#
# COMPACT_ATOMS: atom_id res chain seq x y z
N MET A 1 12.72 3.75 32.87
CA MET A 1 13.75 3.78 31.80
C MET A 1 14.94 2.86 32.11
N PHE A 2 15.72 3.07 33.18
CA PHE A 2 16.96 2.31 33.44
C PHE A 2 16.86 0.77 33.57
N LEU A 3 15.80 0.21 34.16
CA LEU A 3 15.67 -1.25 34.34
C LEU A 3 15.31 -2.01 33.06
N TYR A 4 14.59 -1.36 32.14
CA TYR A 4 14.19 -1.94 30.85
C TYR A 4 15.39 -2.00 29.88
N ASP A 5 16.22 -0.96 29.88
CA ASP A 5 17.44 -0.89 29.09
C ASP A 5 18.50 -1.90 29.56
N LEU A 6 18.65 -2.09 30.87
CA LEU A 6 19.52 -3.11 31.46
C LEU A 6 19.06 -4.53 31.11
N TRP A 7 17.75 -4.77 31.09
CA TRP A 7 17.17 -6.06 30.69
C TRP A 7 17.38 -6.34 29.20
N LEU A 8 17.14 -5.35 28.33
CA LEU A 8 17.42 -5.44 26.88
C LEU A 8 18.92 -5.67 26.59
N LEU A 9 19.82 -5.00 27.31
CA LEU A 9 21.27 -5.20 27.21
C LEU A 9 21.70 -6.60 27.68
N ALA A 10 21.12 -7.11 28.77
CA ALA A 10 21.38 -8.46 29.25
C ALA A 10 20.89 -9.52 28.26
N VAL A 11 19.70 -9.33 27.67
CA VAL A 11 19.13 -10.21 26.63
C VAL A 11 19.97 -10.17 25.35
N ALA A 12 20.42 -8.99 24.91
CA ALA A 12 21.26 -8.82 23.74
C ALA A 12 22.65 -9.45 23.91
N ARG A 13 23.28 -9.29 25.10
CA ARG A 13 24.57 -9.92 25.43
C ARG A 13 24.47 -11.45 25.49
N ARG A 14 23.36 -11.99 26.03
CA ARG A 14 23.08 -13.43 26.03
C ARG A 14 22.90 -13.97 24.62
N ARG A 15 22.14 -13.29 23.77
CA ARG A 15 21.99 -13.64 22.34
C ARG A 15 23.33 -13.67 21.63
N LEU A 16 24.15 -12.62 21.76
CA LEU A 16 25.44 -12.52 21.08
C LEU A 16 26.43 -13.62 21.50
N ARG A 17 26.45 -14.01 22.78
CA ARG A 17 27.25 -15.16 23.26
C ARG A 17 26.76 -16.48 22.66
N ALA A 18 25.45 -16.72 22.66
CA ALA A 18 24.87 -17.94 22.09
C ALA A 18 25.15 -18.06 20.57
N THR A 19 25.06 -16.97 19.82
CA THR A 19 25.36 -16.95 18.38
C THR A 19 26.81 -17.31 18.08
N LYS A 20 27.77 -16.83 18.90
CA LYS A 20 29.20 -17.15 18.73
C LYS A 20 29.53 -18.61 19.06
N LEU A 21 28.91 -19.17 20.11
CA LEU A 21 29.08 -20.58 20.49
C LEU A 21 28.50 -21.54 19.44
N LEU A 22 27.33 -21.23 18.89
CA LEU A 22 26.70 -22.03 17.84
C LEU A 22 27.51 -22.04 16.54
N ALA A 23 28.10 -20.90 16.18
CA ALA A 23 29.02 -20.81 15.04
C ALA A 23 30.30 -21.63 15.27
N ALA A 24 30.85 -21.61 16.50
CA ALA A 24 32.01 -22.44 16.88
C ALA A 24 31.70 -23.95 16.86
N ALA A 25 30.45 -24.35 17.12
CA ALA A 25 29.98 -25.74 17.00
C ALA A 25 29.71 -26.18 15.54
N GLY A 26 29.98 -25.32 14.55
CA GLY A 26 29.81 -25.63 13.12
C GLY A 26 28.34 -25.69 12.66
N LEU A 27 27.43 -25.02 13.35
CA LEU A 27 26.02 -24.95 12.99
C LEU A 27 25.76 -23.64 12.21
N GLN A 28 25.68 -23.72 10.87
CA GLN A 28 25.25 -22.60 10.02
C GLN A 28 23.70 -22.50 10.05
N PHE A 29 23.17 -21.30 10.31
CA PHE A 29 21.76 -21.10 10.67
C PHE A 29 20.75 -21.46 9.56
N ALA A 30 19.80 -22.34 9.88
CA ALA A 30 18.41 -22.20 9.43
C ALA A 30 17.64 -21.42 10.52
N PRO A 31 16.93 -20.32 10.20
CA PRO A 31 16.32 -19.40 11.19
C PRO A 31 15.19 -19.99 12.04
N ARG A 32 14.84 -21.27 11.87
CA ARG A 32 13.80 -21.96 12.62
C ARG A 32 14.31 -22.84 13.76
N GLU A 33 15.60 -23.18 13.79
CA GLU A 33 16.04 -24.29 14.64
C GLU A 33 16.52 -23.91 16.04
N LEU A 34 16.98 -22.67 16.32
CA LEU A 34 17.46 -22.32 17.67
C LEU A 34 17.27 -20.82 18.00
N ASP A 35 16.21 -20.48 18.75
CA ASP A 35 16.05 -19.17 19.41
C ASP A 35 16.55 -19.27 20.88
N PRO A 36 17.70 -18.68 21.24
CA PRO A 36 18.28 -18.79 22.58
C PRO A 36 17.52 -18.00 23.66
N THR A 37 16.44 -17.31 23.31
CA THR A 37 15.54 -16.62 24.24
C THR A 37 14.22 -17.35 24.46
N ARG A 38 14.03 -18.52 23.83
CA ARG A 38 12.85 -19.38 23.97
C ARG A 38 13.29 -20.82 24.20
N PRO A 39 12.57 -21.64 24.99
CA PRO A 39 12.78 -23.09 24.95
C PRO A 39 12.41 -23.54 23.54
N VAL A 40 13.39 -24.01 22.78
CA VAL A 40 13.23 -24.28 21.35
C VAL A 40 12.30 -25.48 21.14
N LEU A 41 11.44 -25.38 20.11
CA LEU A 41 10.47 -26.38 19.69
C LEU A 41 10.71 -26.71 18.22
N HIS A 42 11.57 -27.69 17.92
CA HIS A 42 11.51 -28.44 16.67
C HIS A 42 12.05 -29.86 16.86
N ALA A 43 11.32 -30.82 16.30
CA ALA A 43 11.53 -32.25 16.43
C ALA A 43 12.81 -32.71 15.75
N VAL A 44 13.83 -33.05 16.53
CA VAL A 44 14.93 -33.89 16.07
C VAL A 44 14.78 -35.28 16.67
N ASP A 45 15.21 -36.30 15.92
CA ASP A 45 15.34 -37.65 16.48
C ASP A 45 16.34 -37.66 17.64
N ALA A 46 16.24 -38.66 18.51
CA ALA A 46 17.04 -38.77 19.73
C ALA A 46 18.55 -38.67 19.44
N THR A 47 18.98 -39.31 18.35
CA THR A 47 20.38 -39.40 17.93
C THR A 47 20.92 -38.03 17.52
N ARG A 48 20.15 -37.27 16.73
CA ARG A 48 20.50 -35.88 16.35
C ARG A 48 20.51 -34.94 17.54
N ALA A 49 19.57 -35.07 18.46
CA ALA A 49 19.51 -34.21 19.64
C ALA A 49 20.75 -34.42 20.56
N GLN A 50 21.17 -35.68 20.74
CA GLN A 50 22.38 -36.04 21.49
C GLN A 50 23.66 -35.58 20.77
N ASP A 51 23.71 -35.68 19.45
CA ASP A 51 24.85 -35.20 18.67
C ASP A 51 25.02 -33.67 18.77
N LEU A 52 23.90 -32.95 18.72
CA LEU A 52 23.87 -31.50 18.82
C LEU A 52 24.23 -31.01 20.24
N GLN A 53 23.83 -31.76 21.28
CA GLN A 53 24.29 -31.51 22.65
C GLN A 53 25.82 -31.68 22.77
N ARG A 54 26.39 -32.78 22.27
CA ARG A 54 27.85 -33.01 22.32
C ARG A 54 28.65 -31.91 21.63
N ARG A 55 28.21 -31.48 20.45
CA ARG A 55 28.87 -30.41 19.68
C ARG A 55 28.81 -29.06 20.40
N LEU A 56 27.73 -28.78 21.11
CA LEU A 56 27.57 -27.58 21.92
C LEU A 56 28.43 -27.59 23.19
N GLU A 57 28.56 -28.76 23.83
CA GLU A 57 29.44 -28.97 25.00
C GLU A 57 30.91 -28.83 24.61
N GLN A 58 31.32 -29.41 23.46
CA GLN A 58 32.67 -29.28 22.92
C GLN A 58 33.03 -27.83 22.54
N ALA A 59 32.05 -27.02 22.17
CA ALA A 59 32.23 -25.59 21.91
C ALA A 59 32.27 -24.74 23.20
N GLY A 60 32.22 -25.35 24.39
CA GLY A 60 32.30 -24.67 25.70
C GLY A 60 30.96 -24.12 26.21
N GLY A 61 29.82 -24.60 25.69
CA GLY A 61 28.48 -24.23 26.14
C GLY A 61 27.81 -25.30 27.00
N ALA A 62 26.94 -24.92 27.93
CA ALA A 62 26.04 -25.87 28.62
C ALA A 62 24.81 -26.14 27.74
N ALA A 63 24.53 -27.41 27.41
CA ALA A 63 23.35 -27.81 26.66
C ALA A 63 22.70 -29.05 27.26
N HIS A 64 21.37 -29.16 27.20
CA HIS A 64 20.62 -30.31 27.68
C HIS A 64 19.60 -30.76 26.63
N VAL A 65 19.45 -32.08 26.45
CA VAL A 65 18.32 -32.63 25.69
C VAL A 65 17.08 -32.67 26.57
N VAL A 66 16.05 -31.97 26.13
CA VAL A 66 14.72 -31.93 26.73
C VAL A 66 13.79 -32.82 25.92
N HIS A 67 13.04 -33.66 26.62
CA HIS A 67 12.05 -34.55 26.02
C HIS A 67 10.67 -33.87 25.95
N ILE A 68 10.05 -33.89 24.78
CA ILE A 68 8.71 -33.32 24.53
C ILE A 68 7.86 -34.35 23.79
N GLY A 69 7.05 -35.12 24.52
CA GLY A 69 6.20 -36.14 23.91
C GLY A 69 7.01 -37.33 23.36
N GLU A 70 7.11 -37.48 22.03
CA GLU A 70 7.99 -38.46 21.35
C GLU A 70 9.18 -37.78 20.65
N GLN A 71 9.42 -36.50 20.94
CA GLN A 71 10.41 -35.67 20.27
C GLN A 71 11.49 -35.22 21.25
N HIS A 72 12.71 -35.07 20.74
CA HIS A 72 13.87 -34.61 21.51
C HIS A 72 14.29 -33.22 21.04
N VAL A 73 14.69 -32.34 21.96
CA VAL A 73 15.17 -30.99 21.63
C VAL A 73 16.41 -30.67 22.46
N ALA A 74 17.52 -30.27 21.83
CA ALA A 74 18.67 -29.74 22.55
C ALA A 74 18.49 -28.24 22.85
N ALA A 75 18.52 -27.86 24.13
CA ALA A 75 18.42 -26.48 24.59
C ALA A 75 19.73 -26.00 25.22
N HIS A 76 20.18 -24.79 24.87
CA HIS A 76 21.38 -24.17 25.45
C HIS A 76 21.02 -23.36 26.70
N GLY A 77 21.72 -23.61 27.81
CA GLY A 77 21.70 -22.76 29.00
C GLY A 77 20.37 -22.67 29.74
N ALA A 78 19.94 -23.77 30.37
CA ALA A 78 19.17 -23.80 31.62
C ALA A 78 19.07 -25.27 32.07
N ALA A 79 19.32 -25.55 33.36
CA ALA A 79 18.94 -26.83 33.97
C ALA A 79 17.47 -27.14 33.63
N PRO A 80 17.08 -28.43 33.50
CA PRO A 80 15.71 -28.80 33.13
C PRO A 80 14.73 -28.07 34.04
N LEU A 81 14.06 -27.06 33.48
CA LEU A 81 13.04 -26.31 34.18
C LEU A 81 11.95 -27.33 34.48
N GLN A 82 11.79 -27.72 35.75
CA GLN A 82 10.63 -28.48 36.23
C GLN A 82 9.37 -27.62 36.13
N ARG A 83 9.02 -27.24 34.90
CA ARG A 83 7.87 -26.43 34.59
C ARG A 83 6.73 -27.36 34.20
N PRO A 84 5.54 -27.13 34.77
CA PRO A 84 4.37 -27.90 34.39
C PRO A 84 4.01 -27.60 32.93
N ALA A 85 3.84 -28.66 32.16
CA ALA A 85 3.59 -28.62 30.73
C ALA A 85 2.34 -29.43 30.40
N VAL A 86 1.61 -28.98 29.38
CA VAL A 86 0.35 -29.60 29.00
C VAL A 86 0.26 -29.76 27.49
N ARG A 87 -0.15 -30.96 27.09
CA ARG A 87 -0.51 -31.30 25.72
C ARG A 87 -2.02 -31.44 25.62
N LEU A 88 -2.61 -30.73 24.68
CA LEU A 88 -4.06 -30.72 24.49
C LEU A 88 -4.35 -31.07 23.03
N ARG A 89 -5.14 -32.12 22.81
CA ARG A 89 -5.46 -32.64 21.48
C ARG A 89 -6.96 -32.87 21.35
N ARG A 90 -7.57 -32.47 20.23
CA ARG A 90 -8.97 -32.80 19.94
C ARG A 90 -9.08 -33.83 18.82
N ILE A 91 -9.74 -34.94 19.11
CA ILE A 91 -10.07 -35.99 18.12
C ILE A 91 -11.59 -36.01 17.99
N GLU A 92 -12.10 -35.39 16.93
CA GLU A 92 -13.53 -35.24 16.65
C GLU A 92 -14.35 -34.65 17.82
N ARG A 93 -15.02 -35.52 18.60
CA ARG A 93 -15.86 -35.19 19.75
C ARG A 93 -15.16 -35.41 21.10
N THR A 94 -13.91 -35.87 21.10
CA THR A 94 -13.14 -36.18 22.31
C THR A 94 -11.99 -35.19 22.45
N LEU A 95 -11.83 -34.66 23.66
CA LEU A 95 -10.71 -33.84 24.08
C LEU A 95 -9.76 -34.69 24.91
N GLU A 96 -8.51 -34.78 24.49
CA GLU A 96 -7.43 -35.43 25.20
C GLU A 96 -6.52 -34.36 25.82
N LEU A 97 -6.36 -34.43 27.13
CA LEU A 97 -5.48 -33.59 27.91
C LEU A 97 -4.38 -34.48 28.48
N ARG A 98 -3.12 -34.12 28.26
CA ARG A 98 -1.99 -34.76 28.91
C ARG A 98 -1.20 -33.76 29.73
N ARG A 99 -0.97 -34.03 31.01
CA ARG A 99 -0.27 -33.16 31.96
C ARG A 99 1.01 -33.82 32.46
N GLY A 100 2.04 -33.03 32.74
CA GLY A 100 3.26 -33.51 33.39
C GLY A 100 4.32 -32.43 33.46
N LEU A 101 5.55 -32.79 33.82
CA LEU A 101 6.67 -31.87 33.81
C LEU A 101 7.39 -31.90 32.47
N LEU A 102 7.94 -30.75 32.08
CA LEU A 102 8.80 -30.64 30.91
C LEU A 102 9.99 -31.61 31.04
N GLY A 103 10.11 -32.60 30.15
CA GLY A 103 11.16 -33.62 30.17
C GLY A 103 10.73 -35.03 30.61
N GLU A 104 9.50 -35.21 31.09
CA GLU A 104 8.99 -36.54 31.45
C GLU A 104 8.49 -37.34 30.23
N THR A 105 8.71 -38.66 30.25
CA THR A 105 8.27 -39.59 29.20
C THR A 105 6.83 -40.05 29.37
N ARG A 106 6.25 -39.91 30.57
CA ARG A 106 4.86 -40.28 30.89
C ARG A 106 4.10 -39.05 31.36
N LEU A 107 3.15 -38.61 30.55
CA LEU A 107 2.21 -37.55 30.90
C LEU A 107 0.89 -38.20 31.34
N GLU A 108 0.29 -37.70 32.43
CA GLU A 108 -1.03 -38.12 32.90
C GLU A 108 -2.09 -37.79 31.86
N ARG A 109 -2.90 -38.76 31.46
CA ARG A 109 -3.86 -38.66 30.35
C ARG A 109 -5.30 -38.58 30.87
N GLU A 110 -5.98 -37.50 30.53
CA GLU A 110 -7.41 -37.30 30.76
C GLU A 110 -8.16 -37.22 29.42
N LEU A 111 -9.31 -37.90 29.32
CA LEU A 111 -10.15 -37.92 28.12
C LEU A 111 -11.55 -37.41 28.46
N HIS A 112 -12.05 -36.46 27.67
CA HIS A 112 -13.38 -35.89 27.83
C HIS A 112 -14.15 -35.96 26.51
N THR A 113 -15.23 -36.73 26.47
CA THR A 113 -16.07 -36.91 25.27
C THR A 113 -17.31 -36.02 25.35
N TYR A 114 -17.60 -35.30 24.27
CA TYR A 114 -18.71 -34.35 24.19
C TYR A 114 -19.80 -34.84 23.23
N ALA A 115 -21.05 -34.40 23.47
CA ALA A 115 -22.19 -34.76 22.65
C ALA A 115 -22.06 -34.35 21.17
N SER A 116 -21.24 -33.35 20.85
CA SER A 116 -20.96 -32.95 19.47
C SER A 116 -19.54 -32.41 19.28
N PRO A 117 -18.99 -32.47 18.05
CA PRO A 117 -17.71 -31.84 17.72
C PRO A 117 -17.66 -30.34 18.01
N ARG A 118 -18.82 -29.64 17.90
CA ARG A 118 -18.95 -28.21 18.21
C ARG A 118 -18.74 -27.94 19.71
N LEU A 119 -19.31 -28.77 20.57
CA LEU A 119 -19.13 -28.66 22.03
C LEU A 119 -17.71 -29.02 22.46
N ALA A 120 -17.10 -30.05 21.84
CA ALA A 120 -15.70 -30.39 22.07
C ALA A 120 -14.76 -29.21 21.71
N ARG A 121 -15.02 -28.51 20.60
CA ARG A 121 -14.28 -27.29 20.22
C ARG A 121 -14.47 -26.15 21.23
N ALA A 122 -15.68 -25.94 21.74
CA ALA A 122 -15.96 -24.90 22.73
C ALA A 122 -15.29 -25.19 24.09
N ALA A 123 -15.22 -26.46 24.49
CA ALA A 123 -14.53 -26.89 25.69
C ALA A 123 -13.01 -26.76 25.57
N LEU A 124 -12.43 -27.20 24.44
CA LEU A 124 -11.02 -27.01 24.09
C LEU A 124 -10.58 -25.55 24.27
N ALA A 125 -11.35 -24.59 23.72
CA ALA A 125 -11.03 -23.17 23.82
C ALA A 125 -11.10 -22.62 25.26
N ARG A 126 -11.98 -23.16 26.12
CA ARG A 126 -12.03 -22.77 27.54
C ARG A 126 -10.80 -23.30 28.29
N GLU A 127 -10.44 -24.56 28.06
CA GLU A 127 -9.31 -25.18 28.76
C GLU A 127 -7.98 -24.52 28.36
N LEU A 128 -7.80 -24.17 27.09
CA LEU A 128 -6.62 -23.41 26.65
C LEU A 128 -6.46 -22.07 27.37
N ARG A 129 -7.56 -21.31 27.54
CA ARG A 129 -7.53 -20.03 28.26
C ARG A 129 -7.19 -20.19 29.73
N ARG A 130 -7.73 -21.24 30.36
CA ARG A 130 -7.40 -21.60 31.74
C ARG A 130 -5.92 -21.94 31.87
N LEU A 131 -5.42 -22.87 31.07
CA LEU A 131 -4.02 -23.32 31.10
C LEU A 131 -3.03 -22.17 30.88
N ARG A 132 -3.36 -21.22 30.00
CA ARG A 132 -2.53 -20.04 29.75
C ARG A 132 -2.51 -19.07 30.94
N ARG A 133 -3.66 -18.89 31.60
CA ARG A 133 -3.78 -18.10 32.83
C ARG A 133 -2.98 -18.73 33.97
N ASP A 134 -3.01 -20.05 34.05
CA ASP A 134 -2.34 -20.84 35.09
C ASP A 134 -0.84 -21.05 34.79
N GLY A 135 -0.30 -20.43 33.73
CA GLY A 135 1.13 -20.40 33.43
C GLY A 135 1.68 -21.67 32.78
N TYR A 136 0.83 -22.58 32.30
CA TYR A 136 1.28 -23.81 31.63
C TYR A 136 1.88 -23.52 30.25
N LEU A 137 2.93 -24.27 29.90
CA LEU A 137 3.53 -24.25 28.58
C LEU A 137 2.79 -25.24 27.65
N LEU A 138 2.24 -24.73 26.54
CA LEU A 138 1.46 -25.49 25.55
C LEU A 138 2.39 -26.07 24.47
N MET A 139 2.33 -27.39 24.24
CA MET A 139 3.41 -28.14 23.56
C MET A 139 3.12 -28.58 22.10
N ASP A 140 1.98 -28.24 21.48
CA ASP A 140 1.54 -28.84 20.19
C ASP A 140 1.05 -27.84 19.13
N ARG A 141 1.12 -28.25 17.84
CA ARG A 141 0.64 -27.50 16.64
C ARG A 141 -0.83 -27.08 16.70
N GLU A 142 -1.72 -27.83 17.37
CA GLU A 142 -3.12 -27.41 17.55
C GLU A 142 -3.26 -26.16 18.43
N SER A 143 -2.29 -25.90 19.32
CA SER A 143 -2.21 -24.69 20.14
C SER A 143 -1.84 -23.46 19.31
N GLU A 144 -1.00 -23.63 18.28
CA GLU A 144 -0.68 -22.59 17.29
C GLU A 144 -1.87 -22.31 16.36
N ILE A 145 -2.65 -23.35 16.01
CA ILE A 145 -3.92 -23.21 15.28
C ILE A 145 -4.94 -22.43 16.11
N PHE A 146 -5.01 -22.63 17.44
CA PHE A 146 -5.89 -21.82 18.29
C PHE A 146 -5.34 -20.45 18.68
N ALA A 147 -4.01 -20.21 18.65
CA ALA A 147 -3.51 -18.84 18.65
C ALA A 147 -4.06 -18.07 17.44
N ARG A 148 -4.21 -18.72 16.27
CA ARG A 148 -4.90 -18.16 15.10
C ARG A 148 -6.43 -18.01 15.28
N VAL A 149 -7.10 -18.87 16.04
CA VAL A 149 -8.56 -18.78 16.29
C VAL A 149 -8.91 -17.79 17.42
N ASP A 150 -8.08 -17.66 18.46
CA ASP A 150 -8.17 -16.56 19.44
C ASP A 150 -7.79 -15.23 18.77
N GLN A 151 -6.90 -15.22 17.78
CA GLN A 151 -6.64 -14.05 16.91
C GLN A 151 -7.85 -13.70 16.03
N GLN A 152 -8.63 -14.68 15.53
CA GLN A 152 -9.90 -14.40 14.84
C GLN A 152 -10.97 -13.85 15.80
N ARG A 153 -10.97 -14.27 17.06
CA ARG A 153 -11.86 -13.71 18.10
C ARG A 153 -11.39 -12.37 18.64
N LEU A 154 -10.09 -12.10 18.73
CA LEU A 154 -9.52 -10.78 19.03
C LEU A 154 -9.64 -9.84 17.83
N ALA A 155 -9.64 -10.32 16.58
CA ALA A 155 -10.00 -9.53 15.41
C ALA A 155 -11.50 -9.19 15.43
N ALA A 156 -12.36 -10.13 15.82
CA ALA A 156 -13.80 -9.87 16.01
C ALA A 156 -14.10 -8.95 17.21
N ALA A 157 -13.35 -9.07 18.31
CA ALA A 157 -13.47 -8.20 19.49
C ALA A 157 -12.75 -6.86 19.33
N GLY A 158 -11.65 -6.83 18.58
CA GLY A 158 -10.87 -5.65 18.19
C GLY A 158 -11.63 -4.78 17.19
N GLY A 159 -12.46 -5.38 16.32
CA GLY A 159 -13.46 -4.65 15.53
C GLY A 159 -14.45 -3.88 16.41
N ALA A 160 -14.87 -4.44 17.55
CA ALA A 160 -15.77 -3.77 18.49
C ALA A 160 -15.07 -2.77 19.43
N ALA A 161 -13.79 -2.96 19.76
CA ALA A 161 -13.01 -2.06 20.62
C ALA A 161 -12.39 -0.88 19.85
N ALA A 162 -12.00 -1.08 18.58
CA ALA A 162 -11.54 -0.01 17.68
C ALA A 162 -12.66 1.00 17.35
N GLN A 163 -13.93 0.56 17.40
CA GLN A 163 -15.13 1.39 17.18
C GLN A 163 -15.39 2.44 18.28
N ARG A 164 -14.62 2.49 19.37
CA ARG A 164 -14.90 3.37 20.53
C ARG A 164 -13.94 4.55 20.74
N LEU A 165 -12.99 4.78 19.85
CA LEU A 165 -12.12 5.96 19.95
C LEU A 165 -12.50 7.02 18.91
N PRO A 166 -12.62 8.30 19.31
CA PRO A 166 -13.21 9.34 18.48
C PRO A 166 -12.47 9.50 17.15
N HIS A 167 -13.26 9.48 16.08
CA HIS A 167 -12.87 9.33 14.68
C HIS A 167 -12.28 10.60 14.02
N ALA A 168 -11.96 11.65 14.79
CA ALA A 168 -12.17 13.02 14.31
C ALA A 168 -10.92 13.89 14.09
N ALA A 169 -9.69 13.43 14.32
CA ALA A 169 -8.51 14.28 14.11
C ALA A 169 -7.44 13.62 13.24
N VAL A 170 -6.98 14.34 12.21
CA VAL A 170 -5.72 14.02 11.53
C VAL A 170 -4.64 13.97 12.59
N LEU A 171 -4.07 12.78 12.84
CA LEU A 171 -3.02 12.61 13.82
C LEU A 171 -1.73 13.23 13.27
N ASP A 172 -1.13 14.16 13.99
CA ASP A 172 0.28 14.51 13.81
C ASP A 172 1.18 13.40 14.38
N ASP A 173 2.50 13.56 14.27
CA ASP A 173 3.43 12.53 14.73
C ASP A 173 3.39 12.33 16.25
N GLN A 174 3.14 13.37 17.04
CA GLN A 174 3.03 13.28 18.49
C GLN A 174 1.74 12.54 18.90
N ALA A 175 0.62 12.87 18.26
CA ALA A 175 -0.66 12.21 18.46
C ALA A 175 -0.60 10.72 18.05
N ARG A 176 0.15 10.38 17.00
CA ARG A 176 0.43 8.97 16.63
C ARG A 176 1.19 8.22 17.72
N LEU A 177 2.19 8.83 18.36
CA LEU A 177 2.94 8.22 19.45
C LEU A 177 2.05 7.98 20.68
N VAL A 178 1.32 9.00 21.12
CA VAL A 178 0.35 8.88 22.24
C VAL A 178 -0.71 7.81 21.95
N ARG A 179 -1.17 7.72 20.69
CA ARG A 179 -2.08 6.67 20.24
C ARG A 179 -1.41 5.29 20.30
N GLY A 180 -0.15 5.21 19.86
CA GLY A 180 0.66 3.99 19.91
C GLY A 180 0.81 3.42 21.31
N ASP A 181 1.09 4.27 22.30
CA ASP A 181 1.22 3.85 23.71
C ASP A 181 -0.09 3.22 24.21
N ARG A 182 -1.24 3.86 23.95
CA ARG A 182 -2.55 3.31 24.29
C ARG A 182 -2.85 2.00 23.57
N LEU A 183 -2.46 1.88 22.31
CA LEU A 183 -2.65 0.64 21.53
C LEU A 183 -1.76 -0.49 22.08
N LEU A 184 -0.55 -0.16 22.55
CA LEU A 184 0.36 -1.12 23.17
C LEU A 184 -0.20 -1.64 24.50
N GLU A 185 -0.78 -0.76 25.34
CA GLU A 185 -1.47 -1.15 26.58
C GLU A 185 -2.64 -2.11 26.33
N LEU A 186 -3.35 -1.95 25.21
CA LEU A 186 -4.46 -2.81 24.79
C LEU A 186 -3.99 -4.11 24.09
N GLY A 187 -2.69 -4.30 23.90
CA GLY A 187 -2.12 -5.44 23.19
C GLY A 187 -2.38 -5.43 21.68
N ASP A 188 -2.72 -4.27 21.11
CA ASP A 188 -2.91 -4.12 19.67
C ASP A 188 -1.55 -4.15 18.95
N PRO A 189 -1.37 -5.01 17.92
CA PRO A 189 -0.10 -5.12 17.19
C PRO A 189 0.35 -3.81 16.54
N ARG A 190 -0.57 -2.86 16.31
CA ARG A 190 -0.25 -1.54 15.79
C ARG A 190 0.54 -0.70 16.80
N GLY A 191 0.28 -0.83 18.10
CA GLY A 191 1.09 -0.17 19.14
C GLY A 191 2.55 -0.59 19.07
N THR A 192 2.80 -1.89 18.89
CA THR A 192 4.14 -2.45 18.64
C THR A 192 4.77 -1.86 17.38
N LEU A 193 4.00 -1.75 16.28
CA LEU A 193 4.49 -1.18 15.03
C LEU A 193 4.84 0.31 15.15
N VAL A 194 4.04 1.09 15.90
CA VAL A 194 4.32 2.49 16.24
C VAL A 194 5.65 2.59 17.00
N ALA A 195 5.84 1.77 18.04
CA ALA A 195 7.06 1.76 18.85
C ALA A 195 8.30 1.40 18.02
N ILE A 196 8.20 0.41 17.12
CA ILE A 196 9.29 0.05 16.21
C ILE A 196 9.64 1.21 15.28
N HIS A 197 8.64 1.86 14.66
CA HIS A 197 8.91 2.99 13.75
C HIS A 197 9.45 4.22 14.50
N ALA A 198 9.02 4.45 15.74
CA ALA A 198 9.59 5.49 16.60
C ALA A 198 11.06 5.21 16.91
N ALA A 199 11.39 3.97 17.29
CA ALA A 199 12.77 3.55 17.53
C ALA A 199 13.64 3.64 16.27
N GLN A 200 13.13 3.25 15.10
CA GLN A 200 13.85 3.36 13.82
C GLN A 200 14.23 4.81 13.48
N ARG A 201 13.37 5.77 13.80
CA ARG A 201 13.62 7.20 13.57
C ARG A 201 14.67 7.77 14.51
N ALA A 202 14.69 7.31 15.76
CA ALA A 202 15.67 7.75 16.77
C ALA A 202 17.03 7.04 16.62
N GLU A 203 17.08 5.89 15.95
CA GLU A 203 18.27 5.04 15.89
C GLU A 203 19.23 5.45 14.76
N SER A 204 20.41 5.94 15.14
CA SER A 204 21.47 6.33 14.22
C SER A 204 22.31 5.14 13.74
N THR A 205 22.37 4.03 14.49
CA THR A 205 23.25 2.89 14.21
C THR A 205 22.69 1.95 13.12
N PRO A 206 23.41 1.69 12.02
CA PRO A 206 22.93 0.82 10.93
C PRO A 206 22.56 -0.60 11.38
N ALA A 207 23.37 -1.23 12.23
CA ALA A 207 23.11 -2.58 12.72
C ALA A 207 21.81 -2.68 13.55
N ARG A 208 21.52 -1.66 14.37
CA ARG A 208 20.29 -1.61 15.16
C ARG A 208 19.07 -1.27 14.30
N ARG A 209 19.21 -0.40 13.30
CA ARG A 209 18.18 -0.18 12.28
C ARG A 209 17.83 -1.47 11.54
N GLN A 210 18.82 -2.29 11.17
CA GLN A 210 18.57 -3.57 10.52
C GLN A 210 17.80 -4.56 11.42
N LEU A 211 18.12 -4.62 12.71
CA LEU A 211 17.35 -5.42 13.68
C LEU A 211 15.90 -4.95 13.78
N LEU A 212 15.67 -3.63 13.84
CA LEU A 212 14.32 -3.05 13.88
C LEU A 212 13.54 -3.32 12.59
N CYS A 213 14.18 -3.30 11.42
CA CYS A 213 13.56 -3.72 10.16
C CYS A 213 13.15 -5.21 10.19
N GLY A 214 13.99 -6.06 10.81
CA GLY A 214 13.65 -7.46 11.05
C GLY A 214 12.42 -7.62 11.93
N GLU A 215 12.34 -6.90 13.04
CA GLU A 215 11.17 -6.92 13.94
C GLU A 215 9.91 -6.34 13.29
N GLN A 216 10.02 -5.26 12.49
CA GLN A 216 8.91 -4.76 11.67
C GLN A 216 8.40 -5.86 10.72
N THR A 217 9.31 -6.54 10.02
CA THR A 217 8.95 -7.64 9.11
C THR A 217 8.23 -8.76 9.84
N ARG A 218 8.68 -9.12 11.05
CA ARG A 218 8.00 -10.11 11.91
C ARG A 218 6.60 -9.66 12.29
N VAL A 219 6.43 -8.42 12.74
CA VAL A 219 5.11 -7.87 13.12
C VAL A 219 4.17 -7.90 11.92
N LEU A 220 4.60 -7.44 10.74
CA LEU A 220 3.77 -7.45 9.53
C LEU A 220 3.44 -8.87 9.07
N THR A 221 4.37 -9.82 9.21
CA THR A 221 4.14 -11.22 8.85
C THR A 221 3.15 -11.90 9.81
N CYS A 222 3.27 -11.64 11.11
CA CYS A 222 2.43 -12.28 12.13
C CYS A 222 1.05 -11.62 12.28
N PHE A 223 0.96 -10.31 12.04
CA PHE A 223 -0.23 -9.50 12.32
C PHE A 223 -0.79 -8.78 11.08
N GLY A 224 -0.36 -9.15 9.88
CA GLY A 224 -0.80 -8.52 8.63
C GLY A 224 -2.32 -8.45 8.49
N GLU A 225 -3.03 -9.55 8.78
CA GLU A 225 -4.50 -9.59 8.72
C GLU A 225 -5.16 -8.66 9.73
N ALA A 226 -4.60 -8.52 10.94
CA ALA A 226 -5.13 -7.59 11.94
C ALA A 226 -4.82 -6.12 11.60
N LEU A 227 -3.69 -5.86 10.93
CA LEU A 227 -3.22 -4.52 10.60
C LEU A 227 -3.82 -3.98 9.30
N LEU A 228 -4.05 -4.86 8.33
CA LEU A 228 -4.35 -4.52 6.94
C LEU A 228 -5.55 -5.29 6.37
N GLY A 229 -6.13 -6.22 7.13
CA GLY A 229 -7.27 -7.02 6.70
C GLY A 229 -6.99 -7.77 5.40
N GLU A 230 -7.93 -7.67 4.47
CA GLU A 230 -7.87 -8.26 3.12
C GLU A 230 -6.61 -7.83 2.35
N LEU A 231 -6.09 -6.62 2.57
CA LEU A 231 -4.91 -6.12 1.86
C LEU A 231 -3.67 -6.97 2.16
N SER A 232 -3.57 -7.59 3.35
CA SER A 232 -2.45 -8.46 3.70
C SER A 232 -2.33 -9.73 2.86
N ARG A 233 -3.43 -10.14 2.19
CA ARG A 233 -3.47 -11.33 1.34
C ARG A 233 -2.82 -11.11 -0.01
N TYR A 234 -2.50 -9.86 -0.36
CA TYR A 234 -1.94 -9.47 -1.64
C TYR A 234 -0.58 -8.76 -1.48
N PRO A 235 0.41 -9.37 -0.79
CA PRO A 235 1.68 -8.69 -0.46
C PRO A 235 2.51 -8.29 -1.69
N LYS A 236 2.26 -8.89 -2.86
CA LYS A 236 2.89 -8.50 -4.14
C LYS A 236 2.21 -7.32 -4.83
N LYS A 237 0.92 -7.11 -4.56
CA LYS A 237 0.09 -6.05 -5.17
C LYS A 237 -0.12 -4.87 -4.23
N VAL A 238 0.18 -5.01 -2.94
CA VAL A 238 -0.02 -3.96 -1.94
C VAL A 238 1.35 -3.46 -1.47
N GLN A 239 1.62 -2.19 -1.77
CA GLN A 239 2.78 -1.47 -1.26
C GLN A 239 2.30 -0.39 -0.29
N ILE A 240 2.95 -0.30 0.86
CA ILE A 240 2.57 0.58 1.95
C ILE A 240 3.78 1.36 2.41
N ASP A 241 3.67 2.69 2.38
CA ASP A 241 4.58 3.55 3.12
C ASP A 241 3.94 3.89 4.47
N TRP A 242 4.70 3.62 5.52
CA TRP A 242 4.24 3.77 6.89
C TRP A 242 4.69 5.11 7.50
N ARG A 243 3.81 5.71 8.30
CA ARG A 243 4.13 6.84 9.17
C ARG A 243 3.76 6.49 10.60
N LEU A 244 4.78 6.15 11.40
CA LEU A 244 4.65 5.72 12.81
C LEU A 244 3.55 4.68 13.01
N GLY A 245 3.68 3.50 12.41
CA GLY A 245 2.69 2.41 12.51
C GLY A 245 1.36 2.59 11.77
N PHE A 246 1.14 3.71 11.08
CA PHE A 246 -0.07 3.97 10.29
C PHE A 246 0.24 4.05 8.80
N VAL A 247 -0.72 3.64 7.96
CA VAL A 247 -0.62 3.71 6.50
C VAL A 247 -0.75 5.17 6.06
N ASP A 248 0.28 5.74 5.45
CA ASP A 248 0.29 7.13 4.96
C ASP A 248 0.16 7.18 3.43
N ARG A 249 0.84 6.26 2.74
CA ARG A 249 0.64 5.98 1.32
C ARG A 249 0.28 4.52 1.11
N LEU A 250 -0.75 4.28 0.31
CA LEU A 250 -1.13 2.97 -0.16
C LEU A 250 -1.04 2.95 -1.69
N ARG A 251 -0.27 2.02 -2.22
CA ARG A 251 -0.23 1.71 -3.65
C ARG A 251 -0.73 0.29 -3.88
N LEU A 252 -1.79 0.18 -4.65
CA LEU A 252 -2.34 -1.06 -5.15
C LEU A 252 -1.88 -1.24 -6.58
N GLY A 253 -1.04 -2.23 -6.83
CA GLY A 253 -0.52 -2.57 -8.15
C GLY A 253 0.92 -3.07 -8.10
N ASN A 254 1.21 -4.12 -8.86
CA ASN A 254 2.53 -4.33 -9.46
C ASN A 254 2.46 -5.32 -10.63
N GLY A 255 3.46 -5.22 -11.51
CA GLY A 255 3.59 -5.71 -12.89
C GLY A 255 2.88 -6.99 -13.33
N TYR A 256 2.56 -7.05 -14.63
CA TYR A 256 2.10 -8.22 -15.40
C TYR A 256 2.69 -9.55 -14.92
N LEU A 257 2.08 -10.16 -13.91
CA LEU A 257 2.30 -11.57 -13.62
C LEU A 257 1.27 -12.32 -14.46
N ARG A 258 1.70 -12.82 -15.63
CA ARG A 258 0.89 -13.73 -16.45
C ARG A 258 0.31 -14.82 -15.54
N GLY A 259 -1.02 -14.97 -15.54
CA GLY A 259 -1.72 -16.03 -14.83
C GLY A 259 -2.20 -15.71 -13.41
N GLU A 260 -1.93 -14.52 -12.86
CA GLU A 260 -2.61 -14.11 -11.62
C GLU A 260 -4.05 -13.66 -11.90
N PRO A 261 -5.03 -14.03 -11.04
CA PRO A 261 -6.42 -13.65 -11.23
C PRO A 261 -6.56 -12.11 -11.20
N VAL A 262 -7.37 -11.63 -12.15
CA VAL A 262 -7.88 -10.26 -12.18
C VAL A 262 -8.61 -10.00 -10.85
N ILE A 263 -8.49 -8.78 -10.31
CA ILE A 263 -9.28 -8.37 -9.15
C ILE A 263 -10.74 -8.36 -9.60
N ASP A 264 -11.52 -9.35 -9.17
CA ASP A 264 -12.95 -9.40 -9.44
C ASP A 264 -13.72 -8.40 -8.58
N ASP A 265 -15.01 -8.19 -8.88
CA ASP A 265 -15.84 -7.22 -8.17
C ASP A 265 -15.97 -7.51 -6.67
N ALA A 266 -15.96 -8.79 -6.29
CA ALA A 266 -16.05 -9.19 -4.88
C ALA A 266 -14.77 -8.80 -4.12
N THR A 267 -13.62 -9.11 -4.69
CA THR A 267 -12.30 -8.74 -4.16
C THR A 267 -12.14 -7.22 -4.13
N ALA A 268 -12.55 -6.53 -5.20
CA ALA A 268 -12.54 -5.07 -5.29
C ALA A 268 -13.35 -4.42 -4.16
N ARG A 269 -14.55 -4.93 -3.87
CA ARG A 269 -15.39 -4.46 -2.75
C ARG A 269 -14.74 -4.72 -1.40
N LEU A 270 -14.16 -5.90 -1.18
CA LEU A 270 -13.45 -6.21 0.06
C LEU A 270 -12.24 -5.30 0.25
N MET A 271 -11.42 -5.11 -0.79
CA MET A 271 -10.28 -4.18 -0.75
C MET A 271 -10.72 -2.74 -0.48
N ALA A 272 -11.73 -2.25 -1.19
CA ALA A 272 -12.27 -0.91 -1.00
C ALA A 272 -12.80 -0.70 0.44
N HIS A 273 -13.50 -1.69 1.00
CA HIS A 273 -13.92 -1.67 2.39
C HIS A 273 -12.72 -1.62 3.34
N GLN A 274 -11.67 -2.40 3.12
CA GLN A 274 -10.49 -2.30 3.98
C GLN A 274 -9.82 -0.93 3.88
N ILE A 275 -9.77 -0.34 2.68
CA ILE A 275 -9.22 1.01 2.46
C ILE A 275 -10.01 2.08 3.19
N SER A 276 -11.35 2.00 3.18
CA SER A 276 -12.20 2.95 3.91
C SER A 276 -12.01 2.87 5.43
N GLU A 277 -11.60 1.69 5.95
CA GLU A 277 -11.38 1.46 7.38
C GLU A 277 -9.95 1.80 7.85
N LEU A 278 -8.96 1.92 6.95
CA LEU A 278 -7.59 2.32 7.31
C LEU A 278 -7.48 3.60 8.19
N PRO A 279 -8.31 4.64 8.01
CA PRO A 279 -8.23 5.91 8.76
C PRO A 279 -8.88 5.88 10.14
N LEU A 280 -9.66 4.85 10.48
CA LEU A 280 -10.06 4.61 11.88
C LEU A 280 -8.84 4.56 12.83
N LEU A 281 -7.65 4.44 12.23
CA LEU A 281 -6.38 4.33 12.92
C LEU A 281 -5.45 5.52 12.58
N GLY A 282 -5.64 6.30 11.51
CA GLY A 282 -4.76 7.42 11.14
C GLY A 282 -5.18 8.24 9.90
N ARG A 283 -4.22 8.89 9.22
CA ARG A 283 -4.45 9.62 7.96
C ARG A 283 -3.84 8.83 6.78
N LEU A 284 -4.65 8.54 5.77
CA LEU A 284 -4.18 8.11 4.44
C LEU A 284 -4.04 9.34 3.55
N ALA A 285 -2.81 9.73 3.19
CA ALA A 285 -2.51 10.92 2.40
C ALA A 285 -2.49 10.64 0.89
N THR A 286 -1.93 9.50 0.50
CA THR A 286 -1.77 9.13 -0.92
C THR A 286 -2.39 7.76 -1.18
N LEU A 287 -3.24 7.68 -2.21
CA LEU A 287 -3.81 6.44 -2.72
C LEU A 287 -3.45 6.30 -4.21
N GLU A 288 -2.77 5.22 -4.54
CA GLU A 288 -2.43 4.87 -5.92
C GLU A 288 -3.07 3.53 -6.27
N VAL A 289 -3.81 3.49 -7.37
CA VAL A 289 -4.41 2.27 -7.92
C VAL A 289 -3.87 2.12 -9.34
N GLU A 290 -3.07 1.09 -9.55
CA GLU A 290 -2.51 0.69 -10.83
C GLU A 290 -2.85 -0.78 -11.08
N ALA A 291 -3.78 -1.02 -11.99
CA ALA A 291 -4.32 -2.36 -12.21
C ALA A 291 -4.50 -2.67 -13.70
N PRO A 292 -4.49 -3.95 -14.08
CA PRO A 292 -4.96 -4.40 -15.38
C PRO A 292 -6.37 -3.93 -15.73
N TYR A 293 -7.25 -3.93 -14.75
CA TYR A 293 -8.65 -3.51 -14.86
C TYR A 293 -8.97 -2.70 -13.60
N ALA A 294 -8.92 -1.37 -13.70
CA ALA A 294 -9.08 -0.50 -12.53
C ALA A 294 -10.55 -0.25 -12.14
N ALA A 295 -11.48 -0.29 -13.10
CA ALA A 295 -12.87 0.10 -12.90
C ALA A 295 -13.59 -0.56 -11.70
N PRO A 296 -13.54 -1.89 -11.49
CA PRO A 296 -14.25 -2.51 -10.37
C PRO A 296 -13.86 -1.96 -9.00
N LEU A 297 -12.56 -1.69 -8.81
CA LEU A 297 -12.04 -1.14 -7.57
C LEU A 297 -12.38 0.35 -7.42
N VAL A 298 -12.29 1.13 -8.49
CA VAL A 298 -12.69 2.54 -8.46
C VAL A 298 -14.18 2.69 -8.16
N ASP A 299 -15.03 1.87 -8.77
CA ASP A 299 -16.48 1.85 -8.52
C ASP A 299 -16.78 1.43 -7.08
N ALA A 300 -16.08 0.41 -6.56
CA ALA A 300 -16.21 0.01 -5.17
C ALA A 300 -15.77 1.12 -4.19
N LEU A 301 -14.67 1.83 -4.49
CA LEU A 301 -14.23 2.99 -3.70
C LEU A 301 -15.24 4.14 -3.79
N ALA A 302 -15.81 4.40 -4.96
CA ALA A 302 -16.84 5.42 -5.14
C ALA A 302 -18.11 5.10 -4.33
N ALA A 303 -18.47 3.83 -4.22
CA ALA A 303 -19.63 3.37 -3.44
C ALA A 303 -19.38 3.43 -1.92
N LEU A 304 -18.20 3.00 -1.44
CA LEU A 304 -17.90 2.88 -0.02
C LEU A 304 -17.29 4.14 0.61
N ALA A 305 -16.88 5.11 -0.22
CA ALA A 305 -16.14 6.31 0.15
C ALA A 305 -14.73 6.02 0.71
N PRO A 306 -13.66 6.37 -0.02
CA PRO A 306 -12.31 6.30 0.55
C PRO A 306 -12.13 7.31 1.69
N PRO A 307 -11.01 7.22 2.41
CA PRO A 307 -10.66 8.16 3.46
C PRO A 307 -10.70 9.62 2.99
N ARG A 308 -11.45 10.48 3.70
CA ARG A 308 -11.52 11.93 3.39
C ARG A 308 -10.19 12.66 3.45
N SER A 309 -9.18 12.04 4.07
CA SER A 309 -7.82 12.58 4.22
C SER A 309 -6.93 12.42 3.00
N VAL A 310 -7.38 11.70 1.95
CA VAL A 310 -6.58 11.50 0.73
C VAL A 310 -6.41 12.85 0.03
N GLU A 311 -5.15 13.27 -0.08
CA GLU A 311 -4.76 14.51 -0.76
C GLU A 311 -4.22 14.23 -2.17
N GLN A 312 -3.73 13.01 -2.42
CA GLN A 312 -3.18 12.58 -3.70
C GLN A 312 -3.83 11.27 -4.15
N LEU A 313 -4.46 11.28 -5.33
CA LEU A 313 -5.09 10.11 -5.92
C LEU A 313 -4.50 9.85 -7.31
N THR A 314 -4.00 8.64 -7.52
CA THR A 314 -3.58 8.15 -8.84
C THR A 314 -4.42 6.94 -9.20
N LEU A 315 -5.08 6.97 -10.36
CA LEU A 315 -5.86 5.86 -10.89
C LEU A 315 -5.34 5.51 -12.28
N VAL A 316 -4.90 4.28 -12.47
CA VAL A 316 -4.26 3.80 -13.68
C VAL A 316 -4.86 2.46 -14.07
N ASP A 317 -5.49 2.43 -15.24
CA ASP A 317 -5.68 1.20 -16.00
C ASP A 317 -4.43 0.99 -16.88
N GLN A 318 -3.74 -0.13 -16.70
CA GLN A 318 -2.47 -0.38 -17.38
C GLN A 318 -2.60 -0.50 -18.92
N HIS A 319 -3.84 -0.73 -19.40
CA HIS A 319 -4.18 -0.78 -20.82
C HIS A 319 -4.85 0.52 -21.28
N GLY A 320 -4.97 1.54 -20.43
CA GLY A 320 -5.64 2.80 -20.76
C GLY A 320 -7.15 2.66 -21.01
N ARG A 321 -7.80 1.66 -20.42
CA ARG A 321 -9.25 1.41 -20.54
C ARG A 321 -10.04 2.14 -19.45
N TRP A 322 -11.29 1.74 -19.25
CA TRP A 322 -12.23 2.33 -18.30
C TRP A 322 -11.67 2.37 -16.87
N LEU A 323 -11.75 3.56 -16.27
CA LEU A 323 -11.38 3.78 -14.86
C LEU A 323 -12.57 3.64 -13.91
N GLY A 324 -13.81 3.55 -14.38
CA GLY A 324 -15.01 3.55 -13.52
C GLY A 324 -15.47 4.97 -13.14
N ASN A 325 -16.29 5.07 -12.09
CA ASN A 325 -17.02 6.27 -11.65
C ASN A 325 -16.14 7.26 -10.88
N VAL A 326 -15.14 7.82 -11.56
CA VAL A 326 -14.14 8.74 -10.99
C VAL A 326 -14.78 10.01 -10.43
N GLY A 327 -15.81 10.56 -11.07
CA GLY A 327 -16.48 11.79 -10.60
C GLY A 327 -17.10 11.63 -9.21
N GLU A 328 -17.80 10.50 -8.97
CA GLU A 328 -18.40 10.18 -7.67
C GLU A 328 -17.34 9.92 -6.60
N LEU A 329 -16.24 9.24 -6.96
CA LEU A 329 -15.12 9.02 -6.07
C LEU A 329 -14.49 10.33 -5.60
N VAL A 330 -14.19 11.24 -6.54
CA VAL A 330 -13.55 12.53 -6.26
C VAL A 330 -14.44 13.43 -5.40
N ALA A 331 -15.76 13.43 -5.64
CA ALA A 331 -16.71 14.21 -4.83
C ALA A 331 -16.70 13.82 -3.33
N ARG A 332 -16.19 12.63 -2.98
CA ARG A 332 -16.05 12.14 -1.60
C ARG A 332 -14.70 12.46 -0.96
N LEU A 333 -13.78 13.08 -1.71
CA LEU A 333 -12.42 13.41 -1.28
C LEU A 333 -12.21 14.92 -1.17
N PRO A 334 -12.72 15.56 -0.11
CA PRO A 334 -12.69 17.01 0.03
C PRO A 334 -11.27 17.59 0.18
N ALA A 335 -10.30 16.78 0.64
CA ALA A 335 -8.90 17.19 0.79
C ALA A 335 -8.05 16.96 -0.47
N LEU A 336 -8.64 16.49 -1.58
CA LEU A 336 -7.90 16.10 -2.77
C LEU A 336 -7.23 17.32 -3.43
N ARG A 337 -5.89 17.27 -3.54
CA ARG A 337 -5.05 18.31 -4.13
C ARG A 337 -4.40 17.89 -5.43
N GLN A 338 -4.19 16.58 -5.63
CA GLN A 338 -3.58 16.05 -6.86
C GLN A 338 -4.37 14.85 -7.35
N LEU A 339 -4.77 14.88 -8.62
CA LEU A 339 -5.47 13.80 -9.30
C LEU A 339 -4.72 13.42 -10.58
N LYS A 340 -4.28 12.17 -10.67
CA LYS A 340 -3.68 11.60 -11.87
C LYS A 340 -4.52 10.44 -12.37
N LEU A 341 -4.93 10.50 -13.63
CA LEU A 341 -5.77 9.51 -14.28
C LEU A 341 -5.05 8.97 -15.51
N ARG A 342 -4.98 7.64 -15.66
CA ARG A 342 -4.57 6.97 -16.89
C ARG A 342 -5.62 5.95 -17.29
N GLY A 343 -6.35 6.26 -18.36
CA GLY A 343 -7.50 5.49 -18.85
C GLY A 343 -8.66 6.39 -19.24
N ILE A 344 -9.86 5.82 -19.31
CA ILE A 344 -11.08 6.54 -19.67
C ILE A 344 -11.98 6.68 -18.44
N PRO A 345 -12.03 7.86 -17.81
CA PRO A 345 -12.84 8.09 -16.61
C PRO A 345 -14.32 8.27 -16.95
N ARG A 346 -15.21 7.73 -16.12
CA ARG A 346 -16.62 8.12 -16.12
C ARG A 346 -16.78 9.37 -15.25
N LEU A 347 -17.01 10.50 -15.89
CA LEU A 347 -17.22 11.80 -15.25
C LEU A 347 -18.63 12.30 -15.59
N ARG A 348 -19.49 12.42 -14.58
CA ARG A 348 -20.78 13.14 -14.67
C ARG A 348 -20.68 14.57 -14.09
N GLY A 349 -19.60 14.84 -13.37
CA GLY A 349 -19.27 16.11 -12.73
C GLY A 349 -17.95 15.93 -11.98
N LEU A 350 -17.22 17.02 -11.74
CA LEU A 350 -15.97 17.00 -10.98
C LEU A 350 -16.01 18.05 -9.87
N VAL A 351 -16.40 17.63 -8.66
CA VAL A 351 -16.45 18.49 -7.47
C VAL A 351 -15.16 18.32 -6.69
N ALA A 352 -14.19 19.22 -6.90
CA ALA A 352 -12.88 19.14 -6.27
C ALA A 352 -12.31 20.55 -5.97
N PRO A 353 -12.83 21.25 -4.93
CA PRO A 353 -12.49 22.66 -4.68
C PRO A 353 -11.02 22.87 -4.29
N GLU A 354 -10.37 21.89 -3.66
CA GLU A 354 -8.98 21.93 -3.23
C GLU A 354 -7.99 21.39 -4.28
N LEU A 355 -8.49 20.94 -5.43
CA LEU A 355 -7.66 20.31 -6.47
C LEU A 355 -6.72 21.33 -7.10
N ARG A 356 -5.41 21.09 -6.99
CA ARG A 356 -4.34 21.96 -7.51
C ARG A 356 -3.71 21.44 -8.79
N ALA A 357 -3.65 20.12 -8.95
CA ALA A 357 -3.09 19.49 -10.14
C ALA A 357 -4.00 18.38 -10.67
N LEU A 358 -4.33 18.45 -11.96
CA LEU A 358 -5.05 17.42 -12.70
C LEU A 358 -4.19 16.93 -13.86
N SER A 359 -3.95 15.62 -13.92
CA SER A 359 -3.30 14.95 -15.05
C SER A 359 -4.22 13.88 -15.60
N LEU A 360 -4.52 13.95 -16.89
CA LEU A 360 -5.36 12.99 -17.61
C LEU A 360 -4.60 12.41 -18.79
N GLU A 361 -4.36 11.10 -18.75
CA GLU A 361 -3.74 10.31 -19.81
C GLU A 361 -4.77 9.35 -20.39
N THR A 362 -5.21 9.56 -21.64
CA THR A 362 -6.30 8.77 -22.23
C THR A 362 -6.07 8.41 -23.70
N GLN A 363 -6.68 7.29 -24.15
CA GLN A 363 -6.65 6.89 -25.57
C GLN A 363 -7.57 7.74 -26.44
N ALA A 364 -8.57 8.37 -25.86
CA ALA A 364 -9.47 9.28 -26.56
C ALA A 364 -10.01 10.28 -25.56
N LEU A 365 -9.79 11.56 -25.84
CA LEU A 365 -10.34 12.62 -25.03
C LEU A 365 -11.83 12.79 -25.40
N HIS A 366 -12.71 12.20 -24.60
CA HIS A 366 -14.15 12.21 -24.83
C HIS A 366 -14.75 13.62 -24.69
N PRO A 367 -15.69 14.04 -25.58
CA PRO A 367 -16.34 15.34 -25.47
C PRO A 367 -17.00 15.56 -24.10
N CYS A 368 -17.69 14.55 -23.58
CA CYS A 368 -18.35 14.62 -22.29
C CYS A 368 -17.33 14.81 -21.14
N THR A 369 -16.16 14.16 -21.23
CA THR A 369 -15.08 14.30 -20.25
C THR A 369 -14.51 15.71 -20.25
N LEU A 370 -14.26 16.28 -21.42
CA LEU A 370 -13.78 17.66 -21.54
C LEU A 370 -14.82 18.69 -21.14
N GLU A 371 -16.07 18.50 -21.53
CA GLU A 371 -17.18 19.36 -21.13
C GLU A 371 -17.28 19.39 -19.61
N VAL A 372 -17.20 18.23 -18.95
CA VAL A 372 -17.17 18.18 -17.48
C VAL A 372 -15.96 18.92 -16.93
N ILE A 373 -14.74 18.73 -17.45
CA ILE A 373 -13.55 19.44 -16.97
C ILE A 373 -13.68 20.96 -17.18
N GLY A 374 -14.16 21.38 -18.34
CA GLY A 374 -14.37 22.79 -18.70
C GLY A 374 -15.42 23.46 -17.82
N CYS A 375 -16.55 22.80 -17.58
CA CYS A 375 -17.68 23.34 -16.82
C CYS A 375 -17.55 23.16 -15.30
N SER A 376 -16.65 22.31 -14.82
CA SER A 376 -16.46 22.10 -13.37
C SER A 376 -15.81 23.31 -12.70
N SER A 377 -16.26 23.64 -11.49
CA SER A 377 -15.61 24.69 -10.69
C SER A 377 -14.38 24.12 -10.00
N LEU A 378 -13.19 24.52 -10.46
CA LEU A 378 -11.89 24.09 -9.97
C LEU A 378 -11.07 25.32 -9.49
N PRO A 379 -11.53 26.00 -8.43
CA PRO A 379 -11.00 27.31 -8.02
C PRO A 379 -9.53 27.27 -7.57
N ALA A 380 -9.05 26.12 -7.08
CA ALA A 380 -7.67 25.93 -6.64
C ALA A 380 -6.74 25.37 -7.73
N LEU A 381 -7.23 25.06 -8.94
CA LEU A 381 -6.44 24.38 -9.96
C LEU A 381 -5.33 25.29 -10.48
N GLU A 382 -4.09 24.83 -10.35
CA GLU A 382 -2.87 25.53 -10.75
C GLU A 382 -2.20 24.87 -11.96
N ARG A 383 -2.37 23.56 -12.13
CA ARG A 383 -1.76 22.76 -13.21
C ARG A 383 -2.76 21.81 -13.87
N LEU A 384 -2.77 21.80 -15.20
CA LEU A 384 -3.51 20.86 -16.02
C LEU A 384 -2.57 20.19 -17.03
N ASP A 385 -2.46 18.87 -16.96
CA ASP A 385 -1.75 18.06 -17.95
C ASP A 385 -2.75 17.19 -18.71
N LEU A 386 -2.83 17.39 -20.03
CA LEU A 386 -3.64 16.58 -20.93
C LEU A 386 -2.73 15.76 -21.84
N TRP A 387 -2.84 14.44 -21.73
CA TRP A 387 -2.22 13.48 -22.62
C TRP A 387 -3.30 12.70 -23.37
N THR A 388 -3.26 12.74 -24.70
CA THR A 388 -4.21 11.99 -25.55
C THR A 388 -3.51 11.47 -26.78
N VAL A 389 -3.82 10.24 -27.20
CA VAL A 389 -3.36 9.65 -28.46
C VAL A 389 -4.60 9.12 -29.16
N ALA A 390 -5.39 10.03 -29.75
CA ALA A 390 -6.68 9.66 -30.31
C ALA A 390 -6.55 8.65 -31.46
N PRO A 391 -7.53 7.73 -31.61
CA PRO A 391 -7.54 6.83 -32.75
C PRO A 391 -7.76 7.60 -34.06
N PRO A 392 -7.27 7.09 -35.21
CA PRO A 392 -7.52 7.71 -36.51
C PRO A 392 -9.02 7.94 -36.77
N GLY A 393 -9.37 9.15 -37.21
CA GLY A 393 -10.76 9.54 -37.48
C GLY A 393 -11.55 10.04 -36.28
N TRP A 394 -10.98 10.04 -35.08
CA TRP A 394 -11.56 10.72 -33.93
C TRP A 394 -11.59 12.24 -34.17
N ARG A 395 -12.74 12.86 -33.93
CA ARG A 395 -12.91 14.31 -33.96
C ARG A 395 -13.59 14.75 -32.68
N LEU A 396 -13.10 15.86 -32.14
CA LEU A 396 -13.59 16.44 -30.91
C LEU A 396 -13.83 17.92 -31.17
N ASP A 397 -14.98 18.43 -30.77
CA ASP A 397 -15.23 19.87 -30.75
C ASP A 397 -14.55 20.46 -29.52
N TYR A 398 -13.54 21.31 -29.73
CA TYR A 398 -12.76 21.93 -28.65
C TYR A 398 -13.40 23.21 -28.10
N ASP A 399 -14.55 23.65 -28.61
CA ASP A 399 -15.27 24.79 -28.03
C ASP A 399 -15.74 24.50 -26.60
N VAL A 400 -15.84 23.23 -26.22
CA VAL A 400 -16.05 22.79 -24.82
C VAL A 400 -14.95 23.27 -23.86
N LEU A 401 -13.78 23.66 -24.37
CA LEU A 401 -12.69 24.24 -23.57
C LEU A 401 -12.90 25.74 -23.29
N ALA A 402 -13.85 26.42 -23.93
CA ALA A 402 -14.07 27.86 -23.78
C ALA A 402 -14.19 28.34 -22.30
N PRO A 403 -14.90 27.63 -21.40
CA PRO A 403 -14.93 28.01 -19.99
C PRO A 403 -13.57 27.96 -19.29
N LEU A 404 -12.71 27.01 -19.69
CA LEU A 404 -11.34 26.89 -19.20
C LEU A 404 -10.43 28.00 -19.78
N LEU A 405 -10.56 28.28 -21.08
CA LEU A 405 -9.85 29.37 -21.77
C LEU A 405 -10.19 30.76 -21.21
N SER A 406 -11.44 30.97 -20.78
CA SER A 406 -11.89 32.21 -20.12
C SER A 406 -11.48 32.33 -18.65
N ARG A 407 -10.83 31.31 -18.07
CA ARG A 407 -10.48 31.21 -16.63
C ARG A 407 -11.67 31.24 -15.67
N ARG A 408 -12.91 31.04 -16.17
CA ARG A 408 -14.11 31.02 -15.34
C ARG A 408 -14.15 29.80 -14.43
N SER A 409 -13.76 28.63 -14.94
CA SER A 409 -13.74 27.37 -14.18
C SER A 409 -12.47 27.17 -13.35
N ALA A 410 -11.33 27.64 -13.84
CA ALA A 410 -10.02 27.45 -13.21
C ALA A 410 -9.23 28.78 -13.11
N PRO A 411 -9.65 29.72 -12.24
CA PRO A 411 -9.05 31.05 -12.15
C PRO A 411 -7.59 31.05 -11.71
N ARG A 412 -7.08 30.00 -11.08
CA ARG A 412 -5.68 29.89 -10.62
C ARG A 412 -4.75 29.15 -11.59
N LEU A 413 -5.26 28.69 -12.74
CA LEU A 413 -4.50 27.87 -13.67
C LEU A 413 -3.32 28.66 -14.24
N ARG A 414 -2.12 28.10 -14.08
CA ARG A 414 -0.84 28.73 -14.43
C ARG A 414 0.09 27.80 -15.20
N GLU A 415 -0.14 26.50 -15.17
CA GLU A 415 0.63 25.51 -15.91
C GLU A 415 -0.31 24.68 -16.79
N LEU A 416 -0.07 24.69 -18.09
CA LEU A 416 -0.79 23.87 -19.06
C LEU A 416 0.20 23.00 -19.83
N SER A 417 -0.04 21.69 -19.84
CA SER A 417 0.74 20.74 -20.60
C SER A 417 -0.14 19.97 -21.58
N LEU A 418 0.24 19.97 -22.85
CA LEU A 418 -0.40 19.19 -23.92
C LEU A 418 0.60 18.14 -24.42
N TRP A 419 0.32 16.88 -24.13
CA TRP A 419 1.22 15.77 -24.42
C TRP A 419 0.60 14.79 -25.43
N PHE A 420 1.30 14.53 -26.53
CA PHE A 420 0.86 13.67 -27.65
C PHE A 420 -0.49 14.08 -28.28
N CYS A 421 -0.99 15.25 -27.91
CA CYS A 421 -2.32 15.72 -28.19
C CYS A 421 -2.47 16.00 -29.70
N ASP A 422 -3.20 15.15 -30.40
CA ASP A 422 -3.58 15.32 -31.81
C ASP A 422 -4.38 16.62 -32.04
N ALA A 423 -5.10 17.04 -31.00
CA ALA A 423 -5.83 18.30 -30.92
C ALA A 423 -5.00 19.58 -30.97
N THR A 424 -3.67 19.50 -30.84
CA THR A 424 -2.84 20.69 -30.53
C THR A 424 -3.07 21.82 -31.53
N HIS A 425 -3.29 21.49 -32.81
CA HIS A 425 -3.59 22.45 -33.88
C HIS A 425 -4.95 23.18 -33.73
N GLU A 426 -5.93 22.60 -33.05
CA GLU A 426 -7.23 23.22 -32.77
C GLU A 426 -7.22 24.01 -31.46
N VAL A 427 -6.40 23.57 -30.49
CA VAL A 427 -6.32 24.18 -29.15
C VAL A 427 -5.42 25.43 -29.15
N LEU A 428 -4.27 25.40 -29.84
CA LEU A 428 -3.34 26.54 -29.87
C LEU A 428 -3.96 27.83 -30.42
N PRO A 429 -4.68 27.84 -31.56
CA PRO A 429 -5.33 29.05 -32.05
C PRO A 429 -6.35 29.63 -31.07
N ARG A 430 -7.06 28.77 -30.31
CA ARG A 430 -8.01 29.19 -29.28
C ARG A 430 -7.35 29.73 -28.02
N LEU A 431 -6.08 29.39 -27.78
CA LEU A 431 -5.28 29.97 -26.69
C LEU A 431 -4.83 31.39 -27.02
N SER A 432 -4.57 31.71 -28.30
CA SER A 432 -4.20 33.07 -28.70
C SER A 432 -5.27 34.08 -28.29
N GLY A 433 -4.85 35.18 -27.68
CA GLY A 433 -5.75 36.20 -27.12
C GLY A 433 -6.61 35.75 -25.92
N SER A 434 -6.46 34.51 -25.44
CA SER A 434 -7.27 34.01 -24.32
C SER A 434 -6.80 34.57 -22.96
N PRO A 435 -7.72 34.82 -22.02
CA PRO A 435 -7.36 35.15 -20.64
C PRO A 435 -6.48 34.10 -19.97
N LEU A 436 -6.65 32.82 -20.35
CA LEU A 436 -5.82 31.73 -19.85
C LEU A 436 -4.37 31.90 -20.27
N LEU A 437 -4.08 32.08 -21.56
CA LEU A 437 -2.71 32.21 -22.05
C LEU A 437 -1.97 33.35 -21.36
N ALA A 438 -2.61 34.50 -21.21
CA ALA A 438 -2.06 35.67 -20.51
C ALA A 438 -1.72 35.40 -19.02
N ALA A 439 -2.35 34.40 -18.40
CA ALA A 439 -2.13 34.04 -17.00
C ALA A 439 -1.13 32.89 -16.79
N LEU A 440 -0.78 32.16 -17.85
CA LEU A 440 0.14 31.03 -17.75
C LEU A 440 1.55 31.50 -17.36
N HIS A 441 2.20 30.71 -16.52
CA HIS A 441 3.64 30.78 -16.27
C HIS A 441 4.39 29.69 -17.01
N THR A 442 3.74 28.56 -17.30
CA THR A 442 4.35 27.43 -17.98
C THR A 442 3.40 26.89 -19.05
N LEU A 443 3.90 26.79 -20.27
CA LEU A 443 3.27 26.07 -21.37
C LEU A 443 4.20 24.94 -21.78
N GLU A 444 3.69 23.71 -21.79
CA GLU A 444 4.42 22.53 -22.23
C GLU A 444 3.73 21.86 -23.41
N LEU A 445 4.46 21.71 -24.52
CA LEU A 445 4.03 21.00 -25.73
C LEU A 445 4.98 19.84 -25.97
N ARG A 446 4.49 18.60 -25.83
CA ARG A 446 5.35 17.40 -25.83
C ARG A 446 4.76 16.31 -26.71
N GLY A 447 5.52 15.74 -27.64
CA GLY A 447 5.10 14.53 -28.38
C GLY A 447 3.85 14.67 -29.26
N SER A 448 3.24 15.85 -29.33
CA SER A 448 2.21 16.17 -30.32
C SER A 448 2.80 15.89 -31.70
N ALA A 449 2.05 15.16 -32.55
CA ALA A 449 2.46 14.80 -33.90
C ALA A 449 3.12 15.99 -34.61
N PRO A 450 4.15 15.77 -35.45
CA PRO A 450 4.88 16.83 -36.11
C PRO A 450 3.89 17.60 -36.96
N PHE A 451 3.50 18.75 -36.45
CA PHE A 451 2.96 19.79 -37.28
C PHE A 451 4.03 20.86 -37.28
N ASP A 452 4.57 21.13 -38.45
CA ASP A 452 5.35 22.32 -38.76
C ASP A 452 4.67 23.57 -38.15
N SER A 453 3.32 23.55 -38.05
CA SER A 453 2.50 24.59 -37.44
C SER A 453 2.67 24.81 -35.93
N GLY A 454 3.16 23.86 -35.14
CA GLY A 454 3.35 24.05 -33.69
C GLY A 454 4.51 25.00 -33.40
N GLY A 455 5.65 24.76 -34.04
CA GLY A 455 6.80 25.66 -34.00
C GLY A 455 6.51 27.00 -34.68
N GLU A 456 5.84 26.98 -35.83
CA GLU A 456 5.39 28.21 -36.52
C GLU A 456 4.39 29.01 -35.68
N TRP A 457 3.42 28.37 -35.02
CA TRP A 457 2.46 29.06 -34.15
C TRP A 457 3.18 29.70 -32.97
N LEU A 458 4.14 28.99 -32.34
CA LEU A 458 4.95 29.55 -31.26
C LEU A 458 5.76 30.77 -31.73
N LEU A 459 6.27 30.76 -32.96
CA LEU A 459 7.01 31.87 -33.55
C LEU A 459 6.08 33.05 -33.91
N ALA A 460 4.97 32.77 -34.58
CA ALA A 460 3.97 33.75 -34.98
C ALA A 460 3.35 34.46 -33.77
N ASN A 461 3.14 33.72 -32.67
CA ASN A 461 2.55 34.23 -31.44
C ASN A 461 3.61 34.51 -30.36
N ALA A 462 4.89 34.58 -30.72
CA ALA A 462 5.98 34.68 -29.74
C ALA A 462 5.80 35.85 -28.76
N ARG A 463 5.24 36.98 -29.24
CA ARG A 463 4.94 38.17 -28.41
C ARG A 463 3.95 37.88 -27.28
N GLU A 464 2.91 37.09 -27.57
CA GLU A 464 1.90 36.69 -26.57
C GLU A 464 2.46 35.68 -25.55
N LEU A 465 3.64 35.11 -25.79
CA LEU A 465 4.27 34.10 -24.94
C LEU A 465 5.45 34.67 -24.13
N GLU A 466 5.81 35.94 -24.34
CA GLU A 466 6.99 36.56 -23.70
C GLU A 466 6.86 36.69 -22.18
N HIS A 467 5.68 36.59 -21.60
CA HIS A 467 5.50 36.60 -20.15
C HIS A 467 5.73 35.23 -19.51
N LEU A 468 5.75 34.16 -20.30
CA LEU A 468 5.97 32.80 -19.78
C LEU A 468 7.30 32.71 -19.06
N ARG A 469 7.29 32.05 -17.89
CA ARG A 469 8.52 31.73 -17.14
C ARG A 469 9.23 30.53 -17.76
N ARG A 470 8.45 29.57 -18.28
CA ARG A 470 8.95 28.34 -18.92
C ARG A 470 8.10 28.01 -20.15
N LEU A 471 8.76 27.79 -21.27
CA LEU A 471 8.20 27.20 -22.48
C LEU A 471 8.91 25.87 -22.71
N ARG A 472 8.20 24.76 -22.51
CA ARG A 472 8.75 23.41 -22.61
C ARG A 472 8.31 22.81 -23.95
N VAL A 473 9.27 22.38 -24.76
CA VAL A 473 9.01 21.82 -26.10
C VAL A 473 9.81 20.54 -26.30
N ASP A 474 9.18 19.52 -26.91
CA ASP A 474 9.92 18.32 -27.34
C ASP A 474 10.64 18.58 -28.66
N THR A 475 11.97 18.67 -28.61
CA THR A 475 12.80 19.06 -29.75
C THR A 475 12.81 18.04 -30.87
N ARG A 476 12.37 16.80 -30.63
CA ARG A 476 12.27 15.77 -31.69
C ARG A 476 11.08 15.99 -32.62
N TYR A 477 10.14 16.83 -32.20
CA TYR A 477 8.92 17.15 -32.95
C TYR A 477 8.90 18.62 -33.40
N LEU A 478 10.00 19.34 -33.23
CA LEU A 478 10.24 20.60 -33.90
C LEU A 478 11.06 20.31 -35.15
N GLU A 479 10.61 20.77 -36.31
CA GLU A 479 11.49 20.77 -37.48
C GLU A 479 12.77 21.55 -37.17
N ASP A 480 13.89 21.17 -37.78
CA ASP A 480 15.22 21.74 -37.56
C ASP A 480 15.25 23.28 -37.67
N GLY A 481 14.32 23.86 -38.43
CA GLY A 481 14.19 25.30 -38.63
C GLY A 481 13.60 26.11 -37.47
N ALA A 482 12.74 25.53 -36.61
CA ALA A 482 11.99 26.31 -35.62
C ALA A 482 12.70 26.46 -34.26
N PHE A 483 13.51 25.48 -33.86
CA PHE A 483 14.14 25.48 -32.55
C PHE A 483 15.13 26.63 -32.36
N HIS A 484 15.99 26.90 -33.35
CA HIS A 484 16.98 27.98 -33.25
C HIS A 484 16.34 29.38 -33.13
N PRO A 485 15.35 29.75 -33.96
CA PRO A 485 14.55 30.97 -33.78
C PRO A 485 13.89 31.07 -32.40
N LEU A 486 13.24 30.00 -31.93
CA LEU A 486 12.62 29.98 -30.60
C LEU A 486 13.68 30.15 -29.50
N ARG A 487 14.83 29.50 -29.61
CA ARG A 487 15.92 29.61 -28.64
C ARG A 487 16.50 31.02 -28.61
N ARG A 488 16.66 31.68 -29.76
CA ARG A 488 17.06 33.09 -29.83
C ARG A 488 16.05 34.01 -29.14
N ARG A 489 14.75 33.73 -29.28
CA ARG A 489 13.67 34.57 -28.75
C ARG A 489 13.43 34.39 -27.25
N PHE A 490 13.38 33.15 -26.79
CA PHE A 490 12.99 32.80 -25.42
C PHE A 490 14.19 32.56 -24.49
N GLY A 491 15.38 32.31 -25.04
CA GLY A 491 16.62 32.15 -24.28
C GLY A 491 16.53 30.99 -23.27
N ALA A 492 16.88 31.28 -22.01
CA ALA A 492 16.85 30.31 -20.91
C ALA A 492 15.44 29.81 -20.54
N ARG A 493 14.38 30.50 -20.98
CA ARG A 493 12.98 30.11 -20.72
C ARG A 493 12.51 28.97 -21.61
N LEU A 494 13.18 28.75 -22.75
CA LEU A 494 12.92 27.61 -23.60
C LEU A 494 13.63 26.39 -23.03
N GLU A 495 12.88 25.42 -22.56
CA GLU A 495 13.38 24.14 -22.08
C GLU A 495 13.13 23.07 -23.13
N ALA A 496 14.22 22.54 -23.69
CA ALA A 496 14.18 21.35 -24.53
C ALA A 496 13.88 20.13 -23.64
N VAL A 497 12.80 19.42 -23.92
CA VAL A 497 12.43 18.21 -23.18
C VAL A 497 12.57 17.01 -24.10
N GLN A 498 13.40 16.04 -23.74
CA GLN A 498 13.42 14.76 -24.44
C GLN A 498 12.41 13.85 -23.76
N SER A 499 11.32 13.51 -24.43
CA SER A 499 10.45 12.46 -23.87
C SER A 499 11.15 11.12 -24.01
N GLN A 500 11.15 10.34 -22.93
CA GLN A 500 11.22 8.89 -23.11
C GLN A 500 10.04 8.48 -24.01
N GLN A 501 10.23 7.46 -24.86
CA GLN A 501 9.14 6.87 -25.65
C GLN A 501 7.87 6.71 -24.77
N PRO A 502 6.65 6.80 -25.34
CA PRO A 502 5.44 6.55 -24.58
C PRO A 502 5.64 5.25 -23.77
N PRO A 503 5.47 5.27 -22.44
CA PRO A 503 6.16 4.34 -21.54
C PRO A 503 5.74 2.87 -21.64
N LEU A 504 4.94 2.44 -22.63
CA LEU A 504 4.68 1.05 -23.09
C LEU A 504 3.55 1.07 -24.15
N PRO A 505 3.34 -0.01 -24.94
CA PRO A 505 2.77 0.09 -26.28
C PRO A 505 1.26 0.27 -26.24
N PHE A 506 0.75 1.33 -26.88
CA PHE A 506 -0.59 1.33 -27.48
C PHE A 506 -0.57 0.51 -28.78
N ALA A 507 0.03 -0.67 -28.72
CA ALA A 507 -0.26 -1.70 -29.71
C ALA A 507 -1.65 -2.26 -29.38
N PRO A 508 -2.48 -2.55 -30.38
CA PRO A 508 -3.87 -2.95 -30.23
C PRO A 508 -4.10 -4.05 -29.18
N PRO A 509 -5.33 -4.14 -28.63
CA PRO A 509 -6.53 -3.50 -29.17
C PRO A 509 -6.85 -2.14 -28.52
N TRP A 510 -6.97 -1.12 -29.37
CA TRP A 510 -7.62 0.15 -29.04
C TRP A 510 -9.04 -0.13 -28.53
N VAL A 511 -9.56 0.75 -27.66
CA VAL A 511 -11.01 0.82 -27.49
C VAL A 511 -11.61 1.23 -28.85
N SER A 512 -12.46 0.40 -29.42
CA SER A 512 -13.02 0.66 -30.75
C SER A 512 -13.88 1.93 -30.75
N LEU A 513 -13.98 2.63 -31.89
CA LEU A 513 -14.88 3.79 -32.05
C LEU A 513 -16.31 3.48 -31.61
N ARG A 514 -16.82 2.26 -31.89
CA ARG A 514 -18.14 1.81 -31.42
C ARG A 514 -18.26 1.75 -29.90
N GLN A 515 -17.21 1.28 -29.22
CA GLN A 515 -17.19 1.22 -27.75
C GLN A 515 -17.10 2.63 -27.14
N ILE A 516 -16.36 3.53 -27.78
CA ILE A 516 -16.27 4.94 -27.44
C ILE A 516 -17.66 5.61 -27.57
N GLU A 517 -18.33 5.47 -28.72
CA GLU A 517 -19.67 6.04 -28.96
C GLU A 517 -20.74 5.46 -28.02
N ALA A 518 -20.67 4.15 -27.72
CA ALA A 518 -21.56 3.52 -26.76
C ALA A 518 -21.37 4.09 -25.35
N PHE A 519 -20.12 4.35 -24.95
CA PHE A 519 -19.84 4.97 -23.67
C PHE A 519 -20.31 6.42 -23.60
N ASP A 520 -20.09 7.23 -24.64
CA ASP A 520 -20.59 8.61 -24.69
C ASP A 520 -22.13 8.65 -24.55
N ARG A 521 -22.83 7.72 -25.21
CA ARG A 521 -24.28 7.56 -25.00
C ARG A 521 -24.63 7.21 -23.55
N SER A 522 -23.84 6.37 -22.88
CA SER A 522 -24.05 5.99 -21.47
C SER A 522 -23.72 7.09 -20.46
N LEU A 523 -22.91 8.08 -20.85
CA LEU A 523 -22.64 9.28 -20.04
C LEU A 523 -23.77 10.30 -20.16
N ARG A 524 -24.36 10.42 -21.35
CA ARG A 524 -25.48 11.33 -21.65
C ARG A 524 -26.83 10.82 -21.13
N ALA A 525 -26.98 9.50 -20.99
CA ALA A 525 -28.11 8.84 -20.33
C ALA A 525 -27.94 8.81 -18.80
#